data_AF-A0A4Y8YU55-F1
#
_entry.id   AF-A0A4Y8YU55-F1
#
_cell.length_a   1.000
_cell.length_b   1.000
_cell.length_c   1.000
_cell.angle_alpha   90.00
_cell.angle_beta   90.00
_cell.angle_gamma   90.00
#
_symmetry.space_group_name_H-M   'P 1'
#
loop_
_entity.id
_entity.type
_entity.pdbx_description
1 polymer ?
#
loop_
_entity_poly.entity_id
_entity_poly.type
_entity_poly.pdbx_seq_one_letter_code
_entity_poly.pdbx_strand_id
1 'polypeptide(L)'
;MSSSLAEPGLPLVVLCCVMVALAAVIYRVSSIGRMITAPAAALRGFVQLAAISLILAAALAHLWSSLLVLLVMFGAAAFTSIRRSESGRSGIWLVFPLAVGIGIVVPLCLLTGVVPAQGISIVPVGGIILGGTMTATSLSARRALAALTDRHGEVEAALSLGLTERDARVEVVRPTANDALLPGLDQTRTVGLVTLPGAFVGVLLASGSALQAGAVQILVLTGLLLAQTVAVALTVELVARGSVHRRP
;
A
#
# COMPACT_ATOMS: atom_id res chain seq x y z
N MET A 1 -0.74 28.30 24.56
CA MET A 1 -1.15 28.51 23.16
C MET A 1 -1.29 27.14 22.54
N SER A 2 -2.51 26.62 22.40
CA SER A 2 -2.76 25.35 21.72
C SER A 2 -2.45 25.54 20.23
N SER A 3 -1.26 25.13 19.81
CA SER A 3 -0.86 25.11 18.40
C SER A 3 -1.58 23.95 17.70
N SER A 4 -2.89 24.10 17.49
CA SER A 4 -3.67 23.26 16.60
C SER A 4 -3.16 23.50 15.17
N LEU A 5 -2.57 22.47 14.55
CA LEU A 5 -2.05 22.54 13.18
C LEU A 5 -3.14 22.88 12.14
N ALA A 6 -4.40 22.57 12.45
CA ALA A 6 -5.59 23.00 11.73
C ALA A 6 -6.80 22.94 12.68
N GLU A 7 -7.62 23.98 12.70
CA GLU A 7 -8.86 23.95 13.48
C GLU A 7 -10.00 23.33 12.67
N PRO A 8 -10.73 22.35 13.24
CA PRO A 8 -11.91 21.80 12.58
C PRO A 8 -12.99 22.89 12.52
N GLY A 9 -13.29 23.37 11.31
CA GLY A 9 -14.29 24.41 11.10
C GLY A 9 -14.69 24.58 9.63
N LEU A 10 -15.66 25.46 9.39
CA LEU A 10 -16.13 25.81 8.04
C LEU A 10 -14.98 26.21 7.08
N PRO A 11 -13.96 26.99 7.50
CA PRO A 11 -12.86 27.36 6.61
C PRO A 11 -12.07 26.17 6.08
N LEU A 12 -11.81 25.16 6.93
CA LEU A 12 -11.11 23.94 6.55
C LEU A 12 -11.91 23.14 5.51
N VAL A 13 -13.22 22.98 5.74
CA VAL A 13 -14.11 22.26 4.82
C VAL A 13 -14.17 22.96 3.47
N VAL A 14 -14.36 24.28 3.45
CA VAL A 14 -14.37 25.07 2.21
C VAL A 14 -13.05 24.93 1.47
N LEU A 15 -11.91 25.04 2.15
CA LEU A 15 -10.59 24.89 1.54
C LEU A 15 -10.39 23.49 0.93
N CYS A 16 -10.74 22.42 1.65
CA CYS A 16 -10.67 21.06 1.12
C CYS A 16 -11.57 20.87 -0.11
N CYS A 17 -12.79 21.40 -0.09
CA CYS A 17 -13.71 21.36 -1.23
C CYS A 17 -13.15 22.10 -2.45
N VAL A 18 -12.56 23.29 -2.25
CA VAL A 18 -11.91 24.06 -3.32
C VAL A 18 -10.73 23.28 -3.92
N MET A 19 -9.87 22.69 -3.08
CA MET A 19 -8.74 21.88 -3.56
C MET A 19 -9.19 20.66 -4.37
N VAL A 20 -10.23 19.96 -3.92
CA VAL A 20 -10.80 18.80 -4.63
C VAL A 20 -11.46 19.23 -5.95
N ALA A 21 -12.17 20.36 -5.96
CA ALA A 21 -12.79 20.91 -7.17
C ALA A 21 -11.72 21.32 -8.19
N LEU A 22 -10.65 22.00 -7.74
CA LEU A 22 -9.54 22.39 -8.60
C LEU A 22 -8.84 21.16 -9.19
N ALA A 23 -8.59 20.13 -8.37
CA ALA A 23 -8.04 18.86 -8.86
C ALA A 23 -8.94 18.22 -9.92
N ALA A 24 -10.26 18.24 -9.73
CA ALA A 24 -11.22 17.71 -10.70
C ALA A 24 -11.19 18.50 -12.02
N VAL A 25 -11.16 19.83 -11.95
CA VAL A 25 -11.05 20.71 -13.13
C VAL A 25 -9.75 20.44 -13.89
N ILE A 26 -8.63 20.33 -13.18
CA ILE A 26 -7.33 20.03 -13.81
C ILE A 26 -7.38 18.66 -14.49
N TYR A 27 -7.92 17.62 -13.84
CA TYR A 27 -8.09 16.29 -14.45
C TYR A 27 -8.90 16.33 -15.75
N ARG A 28 -9.92 17.20 -15.82
CA ARG A 28 -10.75 17.39 -17.01
C ARG A 28 -9.96 18.11 -18.12
N VAL A 29 -9.26 19.19 -17.78
CA VAL A 29 -8.52 20.00 -18.76
C VAL A 29 -7.31 19.26 -19.32
N SER A 30 -6.62 18.46 -18.50
CA SER A 30 -5.45 17.68 -18.91
C SER A 30 -5.77 16.35 -19.56
N SER A 31 -7.06 15.96 -19.66
CA SER A 31 -7.51 14.69 -20.25
C SER A 31 -6.88 13.42 -19.63
N ILE A 32 -6.38 13.50 -18.39
CA ILE A 32 -5.71 12.38 -17.68
C ILE A 32 -6.70 11.27 -17.31
N GLY A 33 -8.00 11.58 -17.23
CA GLY A 33 -9.03 10.58 -16.96
C GLY A 33 -10.38 11.19 -16.62
N ARG A 34 -11.21 10.45 -15.86
CA ARG A 34 -12.54 10.91 -15.45
C ARG A 34 -12.44 11.98 -14.36
N MET A 35 -13.11 13.11 -14.54
CA MET A 35 -13.18 14.23 -13.58
C MET A 35 -13.59 13.82 -12.15
N ILE A 36 -14.37 12.74 -12.01
CA ILE A 36 -14.87 12.26 -10.72
C ILE A 36 -13.84 11.42 -9.92
N THR A 37 -12.67 11.10 -10.48
CA THR A 37 -11.65 10.26 -9.81
C THR A 37 -11.17 10.86 -8.49
N ALA A 38 -10.74 12.13 -8.50
CA ALA A 38 -10.25 12.82 -7.31
C ALA A 38 -11.38 13.10 -6.28
N PRO A 39 -12.56 13.63 -6.66
CA PRO A 39 -13.68 13.81 -5.73
C PRO A 39 -14.17 12.51 -5.09
N ALA A 40 -14.31 11.43 -5.87
CA ALA A 40 -14.75 10.14 -5.32
C ALA A 40 -13.74 9.55 -4.34
N ALA A 41 -12.43 9.70 -4.61
CA ALA A 41 -11.38 9.28 -3.69
C ALA A 41 -11.40 10.11 -2.40
N ALA A 42 -11.57 11.44 -2.51
CA ALA A 42 -11.65 12.33 -1.36
C ALA A 42 -12.87 12.02 -0.47
N LEU A 43 -14.05 11.86 -1.06
CA LEU A 43 -15.26 11.51 -0.32
C LEU A 43 -15.14 10.14 0.36
N ARG A 44 -14.63 9.13 -0.35
CA ARG A 44 -14.39 7.80 0.22
C ARG A 44 -13.40 7.88 1.39
N GLY A 45 -12.30 8.61 1.22
CA GLY A 45 -11.29 8.80 2.27
C GLY A 45 -11.86 9.50 3.50
N PHE A 46 -12.67 10.55 3.31
CA PHE A 46 -13.36 11.25 4.40
C PHE A 46 -14.29 10.32 5.18
N VAL A 47 -15.16 9.58 4.49
CA VAL A 47 -16.10 8.64 5.12
C VAL A 47 -15.35 7.53 5.86
N GLN A 48 -14.28 6.98 5.26
CA GLN A 48 -13.46 5.95 5.90
C GLN A 48 -12.75 6.46 7.15
N LEU A 49 -12.18 7.67 7.11
CA LEU A 49 -11.49 8.27 8.24
C LEU A 49 -12.46 8.62 9.38
N ALA A 50 -13.63 9.17 9.05
CA ALA A 50 -14.69 9.44 10.02
C ALA A 50 -15.15 8.16 10.72
N ALA A 51 -15.42 7.09 9.95
CA ALA A 51 -15.80 5.79 10.50
C ALA A 51 -14.71 5.20 11.41
N ILE A 52 -13.45 5.22 10.96
CA ILE A 52 -12.32 4.73 11.77
C ILE A 52 -12.18 5.56 13.05
N SER A 53 -12.30 6.89 12.98
CA SER A 53 -12.16 7.76 14.16
C SER A 53 -13.17 7.46 15.26
N LEU A 54 -14.40 7.07 14.89
CA LEU A 54 -15.45 6.68 15.83
C LEU A 54 -15.15 5.33 16.51
N ILE A 55 -14.51 4.42 15.78
CA ILE A 55 -14.27 3.05 16.24
C ILE A 55 -12.92 2.92 16.95
N LEU A 56 -11.96 3.84 16.72
CA LEU A 56 -10.58 3.72 17.16
C LEU A 56 -10.44 3.60 18.68
N ALA A 57 -11.20 4.39 19.45
CA ALA A 57 -11.16 4.33 20.91
C ALA A 57 -11.62 2.96 21.46
N ALA A 58 -12.65 2.36 20.87
CA ALA A 58 -13.13 1.03 21.24
C ALA A 58 -12.23 -0.10 20.69
N ALA A 59 -11.68 0.09 19.49
CA ALA A 59 -10.85 -0.91 18.82
C ALA A 59 -9.48 -1.12 19.47
N LEU A 60 -8.91 -0.07 20.05
CA LEU A 60 -7.59 -0.13 20.68
C LEU A 60 -7.64 -0.57 22.15
N ALA A 61 -8.83 -0.74 22.73
CA ALA A 61 -9.01 -1.12 24.13
C ALA A 61 -8.59 -2.56 24.44
N HIS A 62 -8.77 -3.49 23.48
CA HIS A 62 -8.41 -4.91 23.65
C HIS A 62 -7.55 -5.43 22.48
N LEU A 63 -6.70 -6.42 22.77
CA LEU A 63 -5.85 -7.03 21.75
C LEU A 63 -6.68 -7.73 20.65
N TRP A 64 -7.77 -8.39 21.03
CA TRP A 64 -8.70 -9.05 20.11
C TRP A 64 -9.41 -8.06 19.18
N SER A 65 -9.85 -6.90 19.67
CA SER A 65 -10.49 -5.87 18.84
C SER A 65 -9.49 -5.24 17.85
N SER A 66 -8.23 -5.11 18.25
CA SER A 66 -7.15 -4.65 17.37
C SER A 66 -6.83 -5.64 16.26
N LEU A 67 -6.83 -6.94 16.55
CA LEU A 67 -6.67 -7.98 15.53
C LEU A 67 -7.84 -7.98 14.53
N LEU A 68 -9.07 -7.77 15.02
CA LEU A 68 -10.26 -7.63 14.17
C LEU A 68 -10.15 -6.42 13.25
N VAL A 69 -9.69 -5.27 13.74
CA VAL A 69 -9.43 -4.10 12.88
C VAL A 69 -8.38 -4.40 11.83
N LEU A 70 -7.25 -5.04 12.21
CA LEU A 70 -6.22 -5.42 11.25
C LEU A 70 -6.74 -6.40 10.19
N LEU A 71 -7.63 -7.32 10.56
CA LEU A 71 -8.30 -8.24 9.64
C LEU A 71 -9.21 -7.50 8.65
N VAL A 72 -10.00 -6.53 9.12
CA VAL A 72 -10.86 -5.68 8.26
C VAL A 72 -9.98 -4.87 7.29
N MET A 73 -8.88 -4.30 7.79
CA MET A 73 -7.91 -3.59 6.96
C MET A 73 -7.30 -4.53 5.91
N PHE A 74 -6.96 -5.76 6.28
CA PHE A 74 -6.44 -6.77 5.35
C PHE A 74 -7.44 -7.08 4.24
N GLY A 75 -8.71 -7.30 4.59
CA GLY A 75 -9.77 -7.51 3.59
C GLY A 75 -9.94 -6.32 2.64
N ALA A 76 -9.92 -5.09 3.17
CA ALA A 76 -9.99 -3.87 2.36
C ALA A 76 -8.75 -3.71 1.45
N ALA A 77 -7.57 -4.04 1.95
CA ALA A 77 -6.32 -4.02 1.20
C ALA A 77 -6.32 -5.06 0.07
N ALA A 78 -6.71 -6.30 0.37
CA ALA A 78 -6.89 -7.36 -0.61
C ALA A 78 -7.86 -6.95 -1.72
N PHE A 79 -9.05 -6.49 -1.37
CA PHE A 79 -10.05 -6.02 -2.32
C PHE A 79 -9.52 -4.88 -3.21
N THR A 80 -8.80 -3.93 -2.61
CA THR A 80 -8.21 -2.80 -3.33
C THR A 80 -7.10 -3.27 -4.27
N SER A 81 -6.23 -4.19 -3.85
CA SER A 81 -5.20 -4.78 -4.70
C SER A 81 -5.78 -5.49 -5.92
N ILE A 82 -6.82 -6.30 -5.72
CA ILE A 82 -7.54 -7.02 -6.79
C ILE A 82 -8.15 -6.05 -7.78
N ARG A 83 -8.79 -4.98 -7.29
CA ARG A 83 -9.44 -4.00 -8.15
C ARG A 83 -8.42 -3.16 -8.92
N ARG A 84 -7.28 -2.81 -8.31
CA ARG A 84 -6.22 -2.00 -8.93
C ARG A 84 -5.33 -2.78 -9.88
N SER A 85 -5.23 -4.11 -9.76
CA SER A 85 -4.46 -4.95 -10.68
C SER A 85 -5.12 -5.12 -12.05
N GLU A 86 -6.43 -4.83 -12.16
CA GLU A 86 -7.24 -5.05 -13.37
C GLU A 86 -7.23 -6.51 -13.86
N SER A 87 -6.96 -7.48 -12.98
CA SER A 87 -6.85 -8.91 -13.32
C SER A 87 -8.17 -9.70 -13.24
N GLY A 88 -9.29 -9.01 -12.98
CA GLY A 88 -10.60 -9.66 -12.84
C GLY A 88 -10.63 -10.69 -11.70
N ARG A 89 -11.30 -11.84 -11.93
CA ARG A 89 -11.47 -12.91 -10.91
C ARG A 89 -10.15 -13.57 -10.49
N SER A 90 -9.14 -13.60 -11.37
CA SER A 90 -7.83 -14.17 -11.06
C SER A 90 -7.07 -13.35 -10.00
N GLY A 91 -7.48 -12.10 -9.76
CA GLY A 91 -6.87 -11.24 -8.76
C GLY A 91 -6.93 -11.80 -7.34
N ILE A 92 -7.83 -12.75 -7.02
CA ILE A 92 -7.90 -13.37 -5.69
C ILE A 92 -6.55 -13.98 -5.25
N TRP A 93 -5.71 -14.42 -6.18
CA TRP A 93 -4.36 -14.90 -5.89
C TRP A 93 -3.43 -13.82 -5.31
N LEU A 94 -3.72 -12.53 -5.51
CA LEU A 94 -2.98 -11.40 -4.91
C LEU A 94 -3.16 -11.31 -3.39
N VAL A 95 -4.13 -12.02 -2.81
CA VAL A 95 -4.26 -12.16 -1.36
C VAL A 95 -3.04 -12.87 -0.78
N PHE A 96 -2.45 -13.83 -1.50
CA PHE A 96 -1.30 -14.60 -1.02
C PHE A 96 -0.03 -13.75 -0.85
N PRO A 97 0.46 -13.00 -1.86
CA PRO A 97 1.58 -12.08 -1.69
C PRO A 97 1.37 -11.07 -0.56
N LEU A 98 0.15 -10.55 -0.42
CA LEU A 98 -0.21 -9.61 0.64
C LEU A 98 -0.12 -10.27 2.03
N ALA A 99 -0.68 -11.47 2.18
CA ALA A 99 -0.65 -12.25 3.42
C ALA A 99 0.78 -12.63 3.83
N VAL A 100 1.60 -13.06 2.87
CA VAL A 100 3.01 -13.42 3.16
C VAL A 100 3.82 -12.18 3.54
N GLY A 101 3.66 -11.07 2.82
CA GLY A 101 4.37 -9.82 3.13
C GLY A 101 4.11 -9.33 4.57
N ILE A 102 2.83 -9.25 4.96
CA ILE A 102 2.48 -8.85 6.34
C ILE A 102 2.81 -9.95 7.37
N GLY A 103 2.61 -11.21 6.99
CA GLY A 103 2.83 -12.39 7.83
C GLY A 103 4.29 -12.68 8.15
N ILE A 104 5.24 -12.09 7.42
CA ILE A 104 6.66 -12.13 7.79
C ILE A 104 6.98 -10.98 8.76
N VAL A 105 6.58 -9.75 8.42
CA VAL A 105 7.05 -8.57 9.14
C VAL A 105 6.38 -8.41 10.50
N VAL A 106 5.06 -8.56 10.59
CA VAL A 106 4.34 -8.35 11.86
C VAL A 106 4.80 -9.37 12.92
N PRO A 107 4.89 -10.68 12.64
CA PRO A 107 5.43 -11.63 13.61
C PRO A 107 6.89 -11.36 13.96
N LEU A 108 7.74 -10.95 13.03
CA LEU A 108 9.13 -10.59 13.32
C LEU A 108 9.22 -9.41 14.31
N CYS A 109 8.38 -8.39 14.13
CA CYS A 109 8.28 -7.26 15.07
C CYS A 109 7.79 -7.69 16.47
N LEU A 110 6.88 -8.65 16.54
CA LEU A 110 6.33 -9.15 17.81
C LEU A 110 7.30 -10.08 18.54
N LEU A 111 7.94 -11.01 17.82
CA LEU A 111 8.88 -11.99 18.39
C LEU A 111 10.15 -11.34 18.92
N THR A 112 10.61 -10.27 18.28
CA THR A 112 11.80 -9.52 18.72
C THR A 112 11.51 -8.62 19.93
N GLY A 113 10.25 -8.47 20.34
CA GLY A 113 9.85 -7.62 21.46
C GLY A 113 10.05 -6.11 21.22
N VAL A 114 10.46 -5.71 20.01
CA VAL A 114 10.70 -4.31 19.65
C VAL A 114 9.39 -3.52 19.61
N VAL A 115 8.30 -4.18 19.21
CA VAL A 115 6.94 -3.61 19.26
C VAL A 115 6.16 -4.28 20.38
N PRO A 116 5.66 -3.53 21.39
CA PRO A 116 4.86 -4.12 22.44
C PRO A 116 3.60 -4.74 21.83
N ALA A 117 3.21 -5.91 22.34
CA ALA A 117 2.04 -6.66 21.88
C ALA A 117 0.71 -6.03 22.35
N GLN A 118 0.55 -4.74 22.08
CA GLN A 118 -0.60 -3.93 22.45
C GLN A 118 -1.27 -3.40 21.18
N GLY A 119 -2.61 -3.32 21.23
CA GLY A 119 -3.42 -2.87 20.10
C GLY A 119 -3.00 -1.53 19.53
N ILE A 120 -2.66 -0.58 20.41
CA ILE A 120 -2.22 0.78 20.07
C ILE A 120 -0.93 0.85 19.26
N SER A 121 -0.10 -0.21 19.28
CA SER A 121 1.14 -0.29 18.53
C SER A 121 1.03 -1.19 17.29
N ILE A 122 0.29 -2.30 17.41
CA ILE A 122 0.13 -3.28 16.32
C ILE A 122 -0.70 -2.70 15.17
N VAL A 123 -1.80 -2.00 15.46
CA VAL A 123 -2.71 -1.51 14.41
C VAL A 123 -2.03 -0.45 13.53
N PRO A 124 -1.34 0.59 14.06
CA PRO A 124 -0.65 1.55 13.22
C PRO A 124 0.50 0.92 12.41
N VAL A 125 1.35 0.10 13.05
CA VAL A 125 2.51 -0.52 12.38
C VAL A 125 2.03 -1.49 11.30
N GLY A 126 1.11 -2.39 11.65
CA GLY A 126 0.49 -3.34 10.71
C GLY A 126 -0.24 -2.62 9.58
N GLY A 127 -0.95 -1.53 9.89
CA GLY A 127 -1.65 -0.71 8.90
C GLY A 127 -0.72 -0.04 7.88
N ILE A 128 0.40 0.53 8.33
CA ILE A 128 1.40 1.14 7.46
C ILE A 128 2.04 0.08 6.55
N ILE A 129 2.47 -1.04 7.14
CA ILE A 129 3.07 -2.16 6.39
C ILE A 129 2.07 -2.67 5.35
N LEU A 130 0.84 -2.99 5.77
CA LEU A 130 -0.21 -3.48 4.90
C LEU A 130 -0.51 -2.53 3.74
N GLY A 131 -0.60 -1.23 4.00
CA GLY A 131 -0.86 -0.22 2.97
C GLY A 131 0.26 -0.12 1.93
N GLY A 132 1.51 -0.21 2.38
CA GLY A 132 2.67 -0.26 1.49
C GLY A 132 2.74 -1.54 0.67
N THR A 133 2.50 -2.70 1.30
CA THR A 133 2.44 -4.00 0.61
C THR A 133 1.33 -4.03 -0.42
N MET A 134 0.12 -3.57 -0.07
CA MET A 134 -1.02 -3.42 -1.00
C MET A 134 -0.62 -2.60 -2.24
N THR A 135 0.04 -1.45 -2.03
CA THR A 135 0.47 -0.58 -3.12
C THR A 135 1.46 -1.29 -4.03
N ALA A 136 2.49 -1.93 -3.46
CA ALA A 136 3.50 -2.66 -4.23
C ALA A 136 2.91 -3.87 -4.99
N THR A 137 2.06 -4.67 -4.35
CA THR A 137 1.34 -5.81 -4.98
C THR A 137 0.49 -5.34 -6.15
N SER A 138 -0.36 -4.32 -5.95
CA SER A 138 -1.26 -3.83 -6.99
C SER A 138 -0.51 -3.25 -8.20
N LEU A 139 0.58 -2.52 -7.94
CA LEU A 139 1.40 -1.90 -8.97
C LEU A 139 2.22 -2.95 -9.75
N SER A 140 2.82 -3.91 -9.04
CA SER A 140 3.54 -5.04 -9.64
C SER A 140 2.63 -5.86 -10.55
N ALA A 141 1.47 -6.27 -10.05
CA ALA A 141 0.50 -7.03 -10.84
C ALA A 141 0.07 -6.27 -12.10
N ARG A 142 -0.31 -5.00 -11.95
CA ARG A 142 -0.76 -4.18 -13.08
C ARG A 142 0.31 -4.00 -14.15
N ARG A 143 1.57 -3.75 -13.74
CA ARG A 143 2.70 -3.57 -14.67
C ARG A 143 3.10 -4.87 -15.34
N ALA A 144 3.19 -5.97 -14.59
CA ALA A 144 3.51 -7.28 -15.15
C ALA A 144 2.46 -7.72 -16.18
N LEU A 145 1.16 -7.54 -15.87
CA LEU A 145 0.08 -7.85 -16.80
C LEU A 145 0.08 -6.95 -18.04
N ALA A 146 0.38 -5.66 -17.89
CA ALA A 146 0.56 -4.75 -19.02
C ALA A 146 1.72 -5.20 -19.91
N ALA A 147 2.88 -5.53 -19.33
CA ALA A 147 4.04 -5.99 -20.07
C ALA A 147 3.76 -7.28 -20.86
N LEU A 148 3.03 -8.25 -20.30
CA LEU A 148 2.61 -9.44 -21.03
C LEU A 148 1.64 -9.14 -22.17
N THR A 149 0.84 -8.09 -22.06
CA THR A 149 -0.08 -7.65 -23.12
C THR A 149 0.67 -6.94 -24.24
N ASP A 150 1.54 -5.99 -23.88
CA ASP A 150 2.24 -5.12 -24.83
C ASP A 150 3.40 -5.84 -25.52
N ARG A 151 4.09 -6.75 -24.82
CA ARG A 151 5.27 -7.50 -25.30
C ARG A 151 4.94 -8.98 -25.54
N HIS A 152 3.71 -9.29 -25.94
CA HIS A 152 3.28 -10.67 -26.18
C HIS A 152 4.18 -11.40 -27.20
N GLY A 153 4.64 -10.69 -28.24
CA GLY A 153 5.56 -11.26 -29.25
C GLY A 153 6.90 -11.73 -28.68
N GLU A 154 7.40 -11.12 -27.60
CA GLU A 154 8.62 -11.57 -26.94
C GLU A 154 8.41 -12.87 -26.15
N VAL A 155 7.20 -13.06 -25.60
CA VAL A 155 6.82 -14.33 -24.95
C VAL A 155 6.78 -15.45 -25.99
N GLU A 156 6.17 -15.22 -27.16
CA GLU A 156 6.10 -16.20 -28.26
C GLU A 156 7.48 -16.54 -28.83
N ALA A 157 8.38 -15.55 -28.93
CA ALA A 157 9.76 -15.78 -29.33
C ALA A 157 10.49 -16.68 -28.33
N ALA A 158 10.36 -16.43 -27.02
CA ALA A 158 10.94 -17.27 -25.98
C ALA A 158 10.38 -18.70 -26.01
N LEU A 159 9.08 -18.88 -26.25
CA LEU A 159 8.46 -20.20 -26.41
C LEU A 159 9.01 -20.94 -27.64
N SER A 160 9.25 -20.22 -28.74
CA SER A 160 9.84 -20.78 -29.96
C SER A 160 11.29 -21.25 -29.76
N LEU A 161 12.00 -20.67 -28.77
CA LEU A 161 13.33 -21.11 -28.34
C LEU A 161 13.28 -22.31 -27.37
N GLY A 162 12.09 -22.82 -27.04
CA GLY A 162 11.89 -23.99 -26.18
C GLY A 162 11.82 -23.68 -24.69
N LEU A 163 11.68 -22.40 -24.29
CA LEU A 163 11.45 -22.04 -22.88
C LEU A 163 10.05 -22.51 -22.45
N THR A 164 9.89 -22.78 -21.15
CA THR A 164 8.57 -23.06 -20.57
C THR A 164 7.70 -21.79 -20.55
N GLU A 165 6.37 -21.95 -20.52
CA GLU A 165 5.43 -20.81 -20.42
C GLU A 165 5.76 -19.87 -19.26
N ARG A 166 6.15 -20.44 -18.12
CA ARG A 166 6.59 -19.67 -16.95
C ARG A 166 7.83 -18.86 -17.28
N ASP A 167 8.90 -19.52 -17.76
CA ASP A 167 10.19 -18.86 -17.94
C ASP A 167 10.16 -17.81 -19.07
N ALA A 168 9.41 -18.09 -20.14
CA ALA A 168 9.13 -17.13 -21.21
C ALA A 168 8.43 -15.87 -20.68
N ARG A 169 7.44 -16.03 -19.80
CA ARG A 169 6.76 -14.89 -19.17
C ARG A 169 7.66 -14.16 -18.18
N VAL A 170 8.43 -14.88 -17.36
CA VAL A 170 9.37 -14.28 -16.39
C VAL A 170 10.30 -13.30 -17.07
N GLU A 171 10.85 -13.64 -18.24
CA GLU A 171 11.78 -12.76 -18.96
C GLU A 171 11.16 -11.40 -19.30
N VAL A 172 9.86 -11.39 -19.62
CA VAL A 172 9.13 -10.17 -19.94
C VAL A 172 8.72 -9.39 -18.68
N VAL A 173 8.27 -10.08 -17.62
CA VAL A 173 7.70 -9.41 -16.44
C VAL A 173 8.74 -9.00 -15.40
N ARG A 174 9.84 -9.73 -15.26
CA ARG A 174 10.85 -9.52 -14.21
C ARG A 174 11.48 -8.12 -14.24
N PRO A 175 11.79 -7.52 -15.41
CA PRO A 175 12.29 -6.14 -15.47
C PRO A 175 11.31 -5.12 -14.86
N THR A 176 9.99 -5.34 -14.96
CA THR A 176 8.97 -4.42 -14.43
C THR A 176 8.81 -4.46 -12.91
N ALA A 177 9.40 -5.46 -12.25
CA ALA A 177 9.28 -5.65 -10.81
C ALA A 177 9.94 -4.51 -10.02
N ASN A 178 11.05 -3.96 -10.51
CA ASN A 178 11.77 -2.87 -9.84
C ASN A 178 10.89 -1.63 -9.71
N ASP A 179 10.14 -1.31 -10.77
CA ASP A 179 9.30 -0.11 -10.80
C ASP A 179 8.27 -0.10 -9.66
N ALA A 180 7.77 -1.29 -9.27
CA ALA A 180 6.77 -1.42 -8.22
C ALA A 180 7.34 -1.13 -6.82
N LEU A 181 8.65 -1.25 -6.64
CA LEU A 181 9.37 -0.96 -5.39
C LEU A 181 9.83 0.49 -5.28
N LEU A 182 9.90 1.23 -6.41
CA LEU A 182 10.36 2.63 -6.43
C LEU A 182 9.69 3.52 -5.37
N PRO A 183 8.35 3.50 -5.18
CA PRO A 183 7.73 4.37 -4.18
C PRO A 183 8.22 4.11 -2.75
N GLY A 184 8.44 2.84 -2.39
CA GLY A 184 8.94 2.46 -1.06
C GLY A 184 10.42 2.79 -0.88
N LEU A 185 11.23 2.59 -1.93
CA LEU A 185 12.64 2.95 -1.95
C LEU A 185 12.82 4.48 -1.84
N ASP A 186 12.05 5.26 -2.59
CA ASP A 186 12.16 6.71 -2.61
C ASP A 186 11.67 7.33 -1.30
N GLN A 187 10.60 6.79 -0.72
CA GLN A 187 10.20 7.14 0.65
C GLN A 187 11.34 6.90 1.64
N THR A 188 12.02 5.75 1.55
CA THR A 188 13.11 5.41 2.46
C THR A 188 14.34 6.29 2.26
N ARG A 189 14.69 6.63 1.01
CA ARG A 189 15.85 7.49 0.70
C ARG A 189 15.66 8.95 1.09
N THR A 190 14.43 9.44 1.03
CA THR A 190 14.11 10.86 1.23
C THR A 190 13.56 11.18 2.63
N VAL A 191 13.44 10.16 3.48
CA VAL A 191 12.95 10.33 4.86
C VAL A 191 13.87 11.28 5.63
N GLY A 192 13.26 12.26 6.30
CA GLY A 192 13.98 13.27 7.08
C GLY A 192 14.65 14.37 6.26
N LEU A 193 14.79 14.22 4.93
CA LEU A 193 15.32 15.25 4.03
C LEU A 193 14.19 16.04 3.35
N VAL A 194 13.24 15.33 2.74
CA VAL A 194 12.13 15.94 1.98
C VAL A 194 10.78 15.64 2.63
N THR A 195 10.68 14.50 3.31
CA THR A 195 9.43 14.06 3.92
C THR A 195 9.64 13.75 5.41
N LEU A 196 8.75 14.26 6.25
CA LEU A 196 8.63 13.85 7.65
C LEU A 196 7.42 12.92 7.76
N PRO A 197 7.63 11.61 7.98
CA PRO A 197 6.54 10.66 8.11
C PRO A 197 5.62 11.04 9.27
N GLY A 198 4.31 10.96 9.06
CA GLY A 198 3.33 11.26 10.11
C GLY A 198 3.49 10.38 11.35
N ALA A 199 3.92 9.11 11.17
CA ALA A 199 4.19 8.20 12.28
C ALA A 199 5.38 8.66 13.14
N PHE A 200 6.46 9.14 12.51
CA PHE A 200 7.60 9.73 13.22
C PHE A 200 7.15 10.94 14.06
N VAL A 201 6.41 11.87 13.47
CA VAL A 201 5.90 13.05 14.19
C VAL A 201 4.94 12.64 15.32
N GLY A 202 4.06 11.66 15.06
CA GLY A 202 3.15 11.14 16.08
C GLY A 202 3.87 10.55 17.28
N VAL A 203 4.88 9.70 17.06
CA VAL A 203 5.70 9.14 18.16
C VAL A 203 6.51 10.23 18.85
N LEU A 204 7.08 11.17 18.10
CA LEU A 204 7.84 12.29 18.67
C LEU A 204 6.98 13.14 19.61
N LEU A 205 5.76 13.47 19.20
CA LEU A 205 4.82 14.25 20.04
C LEU A 205 4.31 13.44 21.23
N ALA A 206 4.14 12.13 21.09
CA ALA A 206 3.64 11.26 22.15
C ALA A 206 4.72 10.92 23.20
N SER A 207 5.97 10.70 22.78
CA SER A 207 7.06 10.28 23.67
C SER A 207 7.99 11.42 24.09
N GLY A 208 8.01 12.53 23.35
CA GLY A 208 8.97 13.62 23.53
C GLY A 208 10.41 13.27 23.08
N SER A 209 10.64 12.07 22.54
CA SER A 209 11.99 11.58 22.19
C SER A 209 12.16 11.39 20.68
N ALA A 210 13.00 12.24 20.08
CA ALA A 210 13.38 12.13 18.67
C ALA A 210 14.14 10.83 18.36
N LEU A 211 14.95 10.35 19.30
CA LEU A 211 15.67 9.09 19.14
C LEU A 211 14.71 7.90 19.06
N GLN A 212 13.70 7.87 19.93
CA GLN A 212 12.68 6.82 19.92
C GLN A 212 11.81 6.88 18.67
N ALA A 213 11.39 8.07 18.26
CA ALA A 213 10.64 8.27 17.02
C ALA A 213 11.45 7.81 15.79
N GLY A 214 12.75 8.13 15.74
CA GLY A 214 13.66 7.71 14.68
C GLY A 214 13.81 6.19 14.62
N ALA A 215 14.00 5.53 15.77
CA ALA A 215 14.13 4.08 15.85
C ALA A 215 12.87 3.35 15.33
N VAL A 216 11.68 3.79 15.76
CA VAL A 216 10.40 3.22 15.29
C VAL A 216 10.22 3.47 13.79
N GLN A 217 10.57 4.65 13.30
CA GLN A 217 10.43 4.96 11.88
C GLN A 217 11.36 4.09 11.01
N ILE A 218 12.61 3.86 11.42
CA ILE A 218 13.55 3.00 10.70
C ILE A 218 13.05 1.55 10.71
N LEU A 219 12.54 1.06 11.84
CA LEU A 219 11.90 -0.25 11.93
C LEU A 219 10.74 -0.39 10.93
N VAL A 220 9.86 0.61 10.86
CA VAL A 220 8.71 0.60 9.94
C VAL A 220 9.17 0.63 8.48
N LEU A 221 10.13 1.49 8.11
CA LEU A 221 10.62 1.59 6.73
C LEU A 221 11.32 0.32 6.26
N THR A 222 12.18 -0.25 7.10
CA THR A 222 12.85 -1.53 6.79
C THR A 222 11.86 -2.68 6.70
N GLY A 223 10.87 -2.74 7.60
CA GLY A 223 9.76 -3.69 7.51
C GLY A 223 8.93 -3.50 6.23
N LEU A 224 8.66 -2.26 5.83
CA LEU A 224 7.96 -1.94 4.59
C LEU A 224 8.71 -2.50 3.38
N LEU A 225 10.02 -2.25 3.30
CA LEU A 225 10.87 -2.72 2.21
C LEU A 225 10.87 -4.25 2.13
N LEU A 226 10.97 -4.94 3.27
CA LEU A 226 10.90 -6.41 3.31
C LEU A 226 9.53 -6.91 2.81
N ALA A 227 8.43 -6.40 3.36
CA ALA A 227 7.09 -6.83 2.99
C ALA A 227 6.79 -6.54 1.50
N GLN A 228 7.18 -5.38 1.00
CA GLN A 228 7.01 -5.00 -0.40
C GLN A 228 7.84 -5.87 -1.34
N THR A 229 9.11 -6.12 -1.02
CA THR A 229 10.00 -6.95 -1.84
C THR A 229 9.47 -8.37 -1.96
N VAL A 230 9.06 -8.98 -0.84
CA VAL A 230 8.44 -10.32 -0.83
C VAL A 230 7.16 -10.32 -1.65
N ALA A 231 6.27 -9.35 -1.44
CA ALA A 231 5.01 -9.29 -2.14
C ALA A 231 5.17 -9.07 -3.65
N VAL A 232 6.12 -8.24 -4.08
CA VAL A 232 6.44 -8.03 -5.49
C VAL A 232 6.98 -9.30 -6.11
N ALA A 233 7.94 -9.99 -5.47
CA ALA A 233 8.50 -11.24 -5.97
C ALA A 233 7.43 -12.32 -6.16
N LEU A 234 6.56 -12.53 -5.16
CA LEU A 234 5.47 -13.49 -5.25
C LEU A 234 4.42 -13.10 -6.30
N THR A 235 4.13 -11.81 -6.43
CA THR A 235 3.18 -11.31 -7.44
C THR A 235 3.69 -11.58 -8.86
N VAL A 236 4.96 -11.30 -9.12
CA VAL A 236 5.60 -11.55 -10.42
C VAL A 236 5.58 -13.04 -10.76
N GLU A 237 5.90 -13.90 -9.79
CA GLU A 237 5.84 -15.36 -9.96
C GLU A 237 4.42 -15.85 -10.25
N LEU A 238 3.40 -15.35 -9.56
CA LEU A 238 2.00 -15.71 -9.80
C LEU A 238 1.49 -15.26 -11.17
N VAL A 239 1.94 -14.10 -11.64
CA VAL A 239 1.63 -13.61 -13.00
C VAL A 239 2.36 -14.47 -14.04
N ALA A 240 3.63 -14.80 -13.83
CA ALA A 240 4.40 -15.64 -14.74
C ALA A 240 3.83 -17.06 -14.87
N ARG A 241 3.34 -17.65 -13.77
CA ARG A 241 2.62 -18.94 -13.77
C ARG A 241 1.22 -18.88 -14.38
N GLY A 242 0.74 -17.71 -14.79
CA GLY A 242 -0.62 -17.53 -15.29
C GLY A 242 -1.72 -17.65 -14.24
N SER A 243 -1.39 -17.74 -12.94
CA SER A 243 -2.38 -17.78 -11.86
C SER A 243 -3.12 -16.44 -11.73
N VAL A 244 -2.40 -15.33 -11.93
CA VAL A 244 -2.96 -13.98 -12.09
C VAL A 244 -2.85 -13.59 -13.55
N HIS A 245 -3.99 -13.35 -14.19
CA HIS A 245 -4.08 -13.05 -15.62
C HIS A 245 -5.23 -12.09 -15.91
N ARG A 246 -5.10 -11.25 -16.96
CA ARG A 246 -6.24 -10.52 -17.53
C ARG A 246 -6.99 -11.48 -18.44
N ARG A 247 -8.32 -11.56 -18.31
CA ARG A 247 -9.13 -12.23 -19.33
C ARG A 247 -9.32 -11.22 -20.48
N PRO A 248 -9.15 -11.65 -21.75
CA PRO A 248 -9.49 -10.83 -22.90
C PRO A 248 -10.98 -10.46 -22.91
#